data_AF-A0A9W3FN76-F1
#
_entry.id   AF-A0A9W3FN76-F1
#
_cell.length_a   1.000
_cell.length_b   1.000
_cell.length_c   1.000
_cell.angle_alpha   90.00
_cell.angle_beta   90.00
_cell.angle_gamma   90.00
#
_symmetry.space_group_name_H-M   'P 1'
#
loop_
_entity.id
_entity.type
_entity.pdbx_description
1 polymer ?
#
loop_
_entity_poly.entity_id
_entity_poly.type
_entity_poly.pdbx_seq_one_letter_code
_entity_poly.pdbx_strand_id
1 'polypeptide(L)'
;MFALLGISQALNILLGLQGLAPAEVSALCETRNFNVAHGLAWSYYIGYLRLILPGLQARIQTYNRFHNNVIRGPGSHRLHILFPLDCGVPDDLSVADPNIRFLNELPQQSADRAGIKGRVYTNSIYELLENGQQAGICILEYATPLQTLFAMSQHGQAGFSREDRLEQAKLFCRTLEDILADAPASQNNCRLIVYQEPAEGSSFSLSQEIIQHLRQEEREVTVGSAGTSVVPNFSRLSQEPELLISGMEQPLPLRTDVF
;
A
#
# COMPACT_ATOMS: atom_id res chain seq x y z
N MET A 1 14.85 34.70 -37.74
CA MET A 1 14.94 33.22 -37.75
C MET A 1 14.68 32.64 -36.36
N PHE A 2 15.44 33.05 -35.32
CA PHE A 2 15.24 32.56 -33.94
C PHE A 2 13.86 32.85 -33.32
N ALA A 3 13.28 34.02 -33.58
CA ALA A 3 11.94 34.36 -33.06
C ALA A 3 10.83 33.46 -33.64
N LEU A 4 10.90 33.13 -34.93
CA LEU A 4 9.96 32.22 -35.59
C LEU A 4 10.11 30.78 -35.08
N LEU A 5 11.35 30.34 -34.84
CA LEU A 5 11.62 29.04 -34.22
C LEU A 5 11.03 28.97 -32.80
N GLY A 6 11.22 30.04 -32.01
CA GLY A 6 10.66 30.16 -30.66
C GLY A 6 9.13 30.14 -30.65
N ILE A 7 8.48 30.88 -31.55
CA ILE A 7 7.01 30.87 -31.70
C ILE A 7 6.52 29.50 -32.15
N SER A 8 7.21 28.84 -33.09
CA SER A 8 6.85 27.50 -33.53
C SER A 8 6.95 26.47 -32.39
N GLN A 9 7.98 26.56 -31.56
CA GLN A 9 8.17 25.64 -30.44
C GLN A 9 7.16 25.91 -29.32
N ALA A 10 6.86 27.18 -29.04
CA ALA A 10 5.80 27.56 -28.12
C ALA A 10 4.42 27.07 -28.60
N LEU A 11 4.13 27.18 -29.90
CA LEU A 11 2.89 26.65 -30.49
C LEU A 11 2.81 25.11 -30.38
N ASN A 12 3.91 24.39 -30.64
CA ASN A 12 3.95 22.94 -30.50
C ASN A 12 3.68 22.47 -29.06
N ILE A 13 4.21 23.19 -28.06
CA ILE A 13 3.96 22.91 -26.64
C ILE A 13 2.51 23.27 -26.28
N LEU A 14 2.05 24.46 -26.66
CA LEU A 14 0.71 24.96 -26.32
C LEU A 14 -0.40 24.10 -26.93
N LEU A 15 -0.20 23.59 -28.15
CA LEU A 15 -1.14 22.74 -28.86
C LEU A 15 -1.00 21.25 -28.51
N GLY A 16 -0.06 20.87 -27.63
CA GLY A 16 0.14 19.48 -27.21
C GLY A 16 0.68 18.56 -28.31
N LEU A 17 1.27 19.10 -29.37
CA LEU A 17 1.76 18.35 -30.54
C LEU A 17 3.03 17.51 -30.25
N GLN A 18 3.57 17.62 -29.04
CA GLN A 18 4.73 16.86 -28.56
C GLN A 18 4.34 15.60 -27.76
N GLY A 19 3.05 15.26 -27.68
CA GLY A 19 2.61 14.02 -27.05
C GLY A 19 3.09 12.79 -27.82
N LEU A 20 3.64 11.80 -27.12
CA LEU A 20 3.98 10.50 -27.68
C LEU A 20 2.71 9.77 -28.15
N ALA A 21 2.80 9.06 -29.27
CA ALA A 21 1.72 8.19 -29.71
C ALA A 21 1.54 7.02 -28.72
N PRO A 22 0.34 6.43 -28.60
CA PRO A 22 0.09 5.31 -27.68
C PRO A 22 1.07 4.13 -27.86
N ALA A 23 1.47 3.84 -29.10
CA ALA A 23 2.45 2.80 -29.40
C ALA A 23 3.86 3.14 -28.87
N GLU A 24 4.26 4.41 -28.94
CA GLU A 24 5.55 4.88 -28.41
C GLU A 24 5.55 4.86 -26.88
N VAL A 25 4.41 5.20 -26.26
CA VAL A 25 4.22 5.04 -24.80
C VAL A 25 4.31 3.56 -24.41
N SER A 26 3.62 2.66 -25.13
CA SER A 26 3.69 1.21 -24.86
C SER A 26 5.11 0.68 -24.99
N ALA A 27 5.81 1.02 -26.07
CA ALA A 27 7.19 0.61 -26.29
C ALA A 27 8.11 1.12 -25.17
N LEU A 28 7.90 2.35 -24.68
CA LEU A 28 8.65 2.90 -23.57
C LEU A 28 8.34 2.20 -22.24
N CYS A 29 7.07 1.90 -21.97
CA CYS A 29 6.63 1.16 -20.79
C CYS A 29 7.15 -0.28 -20.76
N GLU A 30 7.16 -0.95 -21.91
CA GLU A 30 7.72 -2.29 -22.08
C GLU A 30 9.24 -2.27 -21.90
N THR A 31 9.94 -1.34 -22.55
CA THR A 31 11.41 -1.21 -22.45
C THR A 31 11.87 -0.95 -21.02
N ARG A 32 11.07 -0.22 -20.22
CA ARG A 32 11.39 0.13 -18.83
C ARG A 32 10.67 -0.74 -17.78
N ASN A 33 9.98 -1.80 -18.20
CA ASN A 33 9.25 -2.71 -17.31
C ASN A 33 8.25 -2.03 -16.35
N PHE A 34 7.70 -0.86 -16.69
CA PHE A 34 6.83 -0.07 -15.80
C PHE A 34 5.49 -0.73 -15.43
N ASN A 35 5.11 -1.79 -16.16
CA ASN A 35 3.88 -2.51 -15.92
C ASN A 35 3.95 -3.47 -14.71
N VAL A 36 5.17 -3.82 -14.26
CA VAL A 36 5.36 -4.77 -13.15
C VAL A 36 4.83 -4.18 -11.84
N ALA A 37 5.27 -2.97 -11.48
CA ALA A 37 4.84 -2.30 -10.25
C ALA A 37 3.31 -2.15 -10.14
N HIS A 38 2.65 -1.76 -11.24
CA HIS A 38 1.19 -1.62 -11.29
C HIS A 38 0.48 -2.95 -11.05
N GLY A 39 0.92 -4.01 -11.73
CA GLY A 39 0.39 -5.36 -11.55
C GLY A 39 0.56 -5.86 -10.11
N LEU A 40 1.74 -5.62 -9.51
CA LEU A 40 2.02 -5.97 -8.13
C LEU A 40 1.14 -5.19 -7.13
N ALA A 41 0.93 -3.89 -7.35
CA ALA A 41 0.07 -3.05 -6.52
C ALA A 41 -1.37 -3.57 -6.50
N TRP A 42 -1.96 -3.78 -7.68
CA TRP A 42 -3.33 -4.31 -7.79
C TRP A 42 -3.46 -5.74 -7.26
N SER A 43 -2.46 -6.59 -7.52
CA SER A 43 -2.43 -7.96 -7.00
C SER A 43 -2.40 -7.97 -5.47
N TYR A 44 -1.55 -7.15 -4.85
CA TYR A 44 -1.46 -7.03 -3.40
C TYR A 44 -2.74 -6.46 -2.80
N TYR A 45 -3.30 -5.42 -3.40
CA TYR A 45 -4.54 -4.83 -2.93
C TYR A 45 -5.73 -5.80 -3.04
N ILE A 46 -6.03 -6.31 -4.24
CA ILE A 46 -7.20 -7.18 -4.47
C ILE A 46 -7.02 -8.57 -3.86
N GLY A 47 -5.83 -9.12 -3.97
CA GLY A 47 -5.50 -10.48 -3.53
C GLY A 47 -5.31 -10.62 -2.03
N TYR A 48 -5.01 -9.51 -1.32
CA TYR A 48 -4.69 -9.54 0.10
C TYR A 48 -5.33 -8.40 0.91
N LEU A 49 -4.97 -7.14 0.67
CA LEU A 49 -5.42 -6.03 1.53
C LEU A 49 -6.94 -5.87 1.60
N ARG A 50 -7.62 -5.99 0.46
CA ARG A 50 -9.09 -5.95 0.36
C ARG A 50 -9.77 -7.09 1.13
N LEU A 51 -9.04 -8.16 1.45
CA LEU A 51 -9.55 -9.26 2.25
C LEU A 51 -9.27 -9.04 3.73
N ILE A 52 -8.05 -8.67 4.08
CA ILE A 52 -7.56 -8.71 5.46
C ILE A 52 -7.89 -7.43 6.25
N LEU A 53 -8.03 -6.29 5.57
CA LEU A 53 -8.35 -5.01 6.21
C LEU A 53 -9.79 -4.95 6.71
N PRO A 54 -10.81 -5.40 5.95
CA PRO A 54 -12.16 -5.56 6.49
C PRO A 54 -12.16 -6.51 7.70
N GLY A 55 -12.64 -6.02 8.85
CA GLY A 55 -12.68 -6.81 10.08
C GLY A 55 -11.39 -6.78 10.90
N LEU A 56 -10.33 -6.07 10.48
CA LEU A 56 -9.10 -5.87 11.27
C LEU A 56 -9.43 -5.37 12.69
N GLN A 57 -10.25 -4.32 12.81
CA GLN A 57 -10.67 -3.77 14.10
C GLN A 57 -11.35 -4.81 15.01
N ALA A 58 -12.20 -5.67 14.44
CA ALA A 58 -12.86 -6.73 15.19
C ALA A 58 -11.87 -7.80 15.69
N ARG A 59 -10.87 -8.13 14.87
CA ARG A 59 -9.77 -9.05 15.26
C ARG A 59 -8.93 -8.45 16.38
N ILE A 60 -8.59 -7.16 16.31
CA ILE A 60 -7.87 -6.43 17.37
C ILE A 60 -8.68 -6.42 18.68
N GLN A 61 -9.96 -6.07 18.61
CA GLN A 61 -10.84 -6.07 19.78
C GLN A 61 -10.94 -7.46 20.41
N THR A 62 -11.02 -8.50 19.58
CA THR A 62 -11.08 -9.89 20.05
C THR A 62 -9.77 -10.27 20.74
N TYR A 63 -8.62 -9.95 20.14
CA TYR A 63 -7.31 -10.15 20.75
C TYR A 63 -7.20 -9.45 22.11
N ASN A 64 -7.58 -8.17 22.17
CA ASN A 64 -7.49 -7.34 23.37
C ASN A 64 -8.34 -7.85 24.54
N ARG A 65 -9.49 -8.50 24.28
CA ARG A 65 -10.31 -9.14 25.33
C ARG A 65 -9.57 -10.25 26.08
N PHE A 66 -8.68 -10.96 25.40
CA PHE A 66 -7.90 -12.07 25.99
C PHE A 66 -6.51 -11.65 26.46
N HIS A 67 -6.06 -10.45 26.08
CA HIS A 67 -4.70 -9.95 26.34
C HIS A 67 -4.74 -8.58 27.01
N ASN A 68 -5.61 -8.34 28.00
CA ASN A 68 -5.62 -7.15 28.87
C ASN A 68 -5.49 -5.79 28.15
N ASN A 69 -6.13 -5.65 26.98
CA ASN A 69 -6.05 -4.47 26.13
C ASN A 69 -4.58 -4.05 25.84
N VAL A 70 -3.73 -5.00 25.47
CA VAL A 70 -2.31 -4.77 25.18
C VAL A 70 -2.12 -3.84 23.97
N ILE A 71 -2.94 -3.96 22.91
CA ILE A 71 -2.87 -3.05 21.75
C ILE A 71 -3.69 -1.80 22.04
N ARG A 72 -3.01 -0.69 22.38
CA ARG A 72 -3.63 0.58 22.81
C ARG A 72 -3.32 1.73 21.86
N GLY A 73 -4.27 2.64 21.78
CA GLY A 73 -4.16 3.87 21.00
C GLY A 73 -4.52 3.65 19.52
N PRO A 74 -5.09 4.68 18.86
CA PRO A 74 -5.43 4.65 17.44
C PRO A 74 -4.25 4.30 16.53
N GLY A 75 -3.02 4.73 16.86
CA GLY A 75 -1.83 4.38 16.07
C GLY A 75 -1.59 2.87 16.02
N SER A 76 -1.81 2.16 17.13
CA SER A 76 -1.61 0.71 17.21
C SER A 76 -2.74 -0.11 16.59
N HIS A 77 -3.86 0.52 16.20
CA HIS A 77 -5.05 -0.15 15.64
C HIS A 77 -5.01 -0.27 14.12
N ARG A 78 -3.89 0.07 13.48
CA ARG A 78 -3.68 -0.10 12.04
C ARG A 78 -2.69 -1.22 11.74
N LEU A 79 -2.80 -1.78 10.54
CA LEU A 79 -1.78 -2.63 9.95
C LEU A 79 -0.65 -1.77 9.39
N HIS A 80 0.55 -1.87 9.96
CA HIS A 80 1.72 -1.16 9.50
C HIS A 80 2.45 -2.03 8.49
N ILE A 81 2.59 -1.54 7.26
CA ILE A 81 3.19 -2.27 6.16
C ILE A 81 4.53 -1.61 5.85
N LEU A 82 5.61 -2.36 5.99
CA LEU A 82 6.97 -1.91 5.76
C LEU A 82 7.30 -1.96 4.25
N PHE A 83 7.83 -0.85 3.75
CA PHE A 83 8.27 -0.66 2.36
C PHE A 83 9.76 -0.29 2.31
N PRO A 84 10.67 -1.26 2.50
CA PRO A 84 12.09 -1.07 2.24
C PRO A 84 12.34 -0.85 0.74
N LEU A 85 12.77 0.35 0.34
CA LEU A 85 12.99 0.70 -1.07
C LEU A 85 14.14 -0.07 -1.72
N ASP A 86 15.05 -0.64 -0.92
CA ASP A 86 16.08 -1.54 -1.41
C ASP A 86 15.55 -2.96 -1.72
N CYS A 87 14.28 -3.23 -1.36
CA CYS A 87 13.59 -4.51 -1.45
C CYS A 87 14.17 -5.62 -0.55
N GLY A 88 14.92 -5.25 0.49
CA GLY A 88 15.37 -6.19 1.51
C GLY A 88 14.22 -6.59 2.42
N VAL A 89 13.68 -7.80 2.23
CA VAL A 89 12.57 -8.34 3.02
C VAL A 89 13.03 -9.60 3.75
N PRO A 90 13.59 -9.47 4.98
CA PRO A 90 13.93 -10.63 5.80
C PRO A 90 12.66 -11.34 6.28
N ASP A 91 12.76 -12.66 6.45
CA ASP A 91 11.63 -13.48 6.93
C ASP A 91 11.32 -13.25 8.42
N ASP A 92 12.31 -12.79 9.20
CA ASP A 92 12.18 -12.50 10.63
C ASP A 92 12.54 -11.04 10.92
N LEU A 93 11.56 -10.28 11.41
CA LEU A 93 11.72 -8.88 11.81
C LEU A 93 12.68 -8.69 12.99
N SER A 94 12.82 -9.70 13.86
CA SER A 94 13.79 -9.67 14.96
C SER A 94 15.24 -9.78 14.49
N VAL A 95 15.48 -10.31 13.28
CA VAL A 95 16.79 -10.31 12.62
C VAL A 95 17.07 -8.94 12.01
N ALA A 96 16.04 -8.25 11.49
CA ALA A 96 16.17 -6.90 10.94
C ALA A 96 16.52 -5.87 12.02
N ASP A 97 15.85 -5.91 13.18
CA ASP A 97 16.16 -5.08 14.33
C ASP A 97 15.80 -5.84 15.62
N PRO A 98 16.75 -6.11 16.54
CA PRO A 98 16.50 -6.87 17.77
C PRO A 98 15.55 -6.17 18.76
N ASN A 99 15.27 -4.89 18.54
CA ASN A 99 14.26 -4.14 19.30
C ASN A 99 12.83 -4.38 18.80
N ILE A 100 12.66 -5.12 17.70
CA ILE A 100 11.36 -5.59 17.20
C ILE A 100 11.20 -7.04 17.63
N ARG A 101 10.26 -7.30 18.54
CA ARG A 101 10.07 -8.63 19.13
C ARG A 101 8.69 -9.16 18.81
N PHE A 102 8.62 -10.35 18.23
CA PHE A 102 7.35 -11.03 18.02
C PHE A 102 6.64 -11.25 19.36
N LEU A 103 5.38 -10.85 19.42
CA LEU A 103 4.54 -10.99 20.61
C LEU A 103 3.51 -12.11 20.44
N ASN A 104 2.69 -12.02 19.40
CA ASN A 104 1.64 -13.01 19.12
C ASN A 104 1.06 -12.82 17.70
N GLU A 105 0.17 -13.70 17.28
CA GLU A 105 -0.66 -13.53 16.10
C GLU A 105 -2.02 -12.89 16.45
N LEU A 106 -2.57 -12.11 15.52
CA LEU A 106 -3.99 -11.75 15.57
C LEU A 106 -4.87 -12.98 15.29
N PRO A 107 -6.13 -13.00 15.78
CA PRO A 107 -7.08 -14.04 15.44
C PRO A 107 -7.16 -14.25 13.91
N GLN A 108 -7.10 -15.51 13.50
CA GLN A 108 -7.05 -15.89 12.10
C GLN A 108 -8.33 -15.47 11.36
N GLN A 109 -8.16 -15.09 10.10
CA GLN A 109 -9.25 -14.92 9.15
C GLN A 109 -9.14 -16.01 8.09
N SER A 110 -10.24 -16.70 7.79
CA SER A 110 -10.26 -17.72 6.73
C SER A 110 -11.31 -17.42 5.69
N ALA A 111 -11.01 -17.76 4.43
CA ALA A 111 -11.94 -17.66 3.31
C ALA A 111 -11.64 -18.72 2.25
N ASP A 112 -12.66 -19.15 1.52
CA ASP A 112 -12.46 -19.98 0.33
C ASP A 112 -12.01 -19.09 -0.83
N ARG A 113 -10.87 -19.39 -1.46
CA ARG A 113 -10.30 -18.56 -2.54
C ARG A 113 -9.62 -19.41 -3.60
N ALA A 114 -9.90 -19.14 -4.88
CA ALA A 114 -9.26 -19.81 -6.01
C ALA A 114 -9.24 -21.36 -5.90
N GLY A 115 -10.34 -21.95 -5.43
CA GLY A 115 -10.47 -23.40 -5.22
C GLY A 115 -9.84 -23.93 -3.92
N ILE A 116 -9.15 -23.09 -3.14
CA ILE A 116 -8.56 -23.45 -1.85
C ILE A 116 -9.62 -23.23 -0.76
N LYS A 117 -9.99 -24.32 -0.07
CA LYS A 117 -10.92 -24.27 1.07
C LYS A 117 -10.22 -23.82 2.34
N GLY A 118 -10.84 -22.90 3.07
CA GLY A 118 -10.35 -22.42 4.36
C GLY A 118 -8.95 -21.79 4.30
N ARG A 119 -8.63 -21.04 3.23
CA ARG A 119 -7.35 -20.32 3.14
C ARG A 119 -7.23 -19.33 4.29
N VAL A 120 -6.18 -19.48 5.10
CA VAL A 120 -5.95 -18.67 6.30
C VAL A 120 -5.10 -17.45 5.97
N TYR A 121 -5.49 -16.32 6.54
CA TYR A 121 -4.78 -15.06 6.56
C TYR A 121 -4.59 -14.66 8.03
N THR A 122 -3.35 -14.36 8.41
CA THR A 122 -2.97 -13.95 9.77
C THR A 122 -2.06 -12.74 9.69
N ASN A 123 -2.02 -11.95 10.76
CA ASN A 123 -1.10 -10.83 10.91
C ASN A 123 -0.38 -10.98 12.24
N SER A 124 0.89 -10.59 12.28
CA SER A 124 1.73 -10.69 13.48
C SER A 124 1.73 -9.38 14.27
N ILE A 125 1.76 -9.51 15.59
CA ILE A 125 1.84 -8.42 16.56
C ILE A 125 3.26 -8.39 17.10
N TYR A 126 3.85 -7.20 17.14
CA TYR A 126 5.21 -6.99 17.62
C TYR A 126 5.24 -5.97 18.75
N GLU A 127 6.10 -6.24 19.72
CA GLU A 127 6.57 -5.28 20.71
C GLU A 127 7.80 -4.54 20.15
N LEU A 128 7.81 -3.22 20.33
CA LEU A 128 8.91 -2.33 19.95
C LEU A 128 9.59 -1.80 21.20
N LEU A 129 10.93 -1.86 21.22
CA LEU A 129 11.74 -1.39 22.33
C LEU A 129 12.48 -0.09 22.02
N GLU A 130 12.55 0.79 23.03
CA GLU A 130 13.40 1.98 23.04
C GLU A 130 14.20 1.93 24.35
N ASN A 131 15.53 1.92 24.27
CA ASN A 131 16.42 1.81 25.44
C ASN A 131 16.12 0.58 26.34
N GLY A 132 15.71 -0.54 25.73
CA GLY A 132 15.38 -1.78 26.43
C GLY A 132 14.02 -1.79 27.14
N GLN A 133 13.23 -0.73 27.02
CA GLN A 133 11.87 -0.64 27.55
C GLN A 133 10.84 -0.69 26.42
N GLN A 134 9.66 -1.23 26.71
CA GLN A 134 8.53 -1.25 25.78
C GLN A 134 8.11 0.18 25.41
N ALA A 135 8.22 0.52 24.14
CA ALA A 135 7.88 1.83 23.58
C ALA A 135 6.60 1.80 22.74
N GLY A 136 6.22 0.64 22.22
CA GLY A 136 5.00 0.48 21.42
C GLY A 136 4.66 -0.98 21.14
N ILE A 137 3.42 -1.21 20.73
CA ILE A 137 2.94 -2.50 20.24
C ILE A 137 2.16 -2.24 18.97
N CYS A 138 2.47 -2.95 17.89
CA CYS A 138 1.83 -2.73 16.61
C CYS A 138 1.63 -4.03 15.84
N ILE A 139 0.72 -3.99 14.87
CA ILE A 139 0.58 -5.05 13.88
C ILE A 139 1.46 -4.65 12.71
N LEU A 140 2.40 -5.51 12.34
CA LEU A 140 3.49 -5.17 11.44
C LEU A 140 3.74 -6.31 10.46
N GLU A 141 3.99 -5.96 9.20
CA GLU A 141 4.37 -6.91 8.14
C GLU A 141 5.17 -6.19 7.04
N TYR A 142 5.92 -6.94 6.24
CA TYR A 142 6.51 -6.42 5.01
C TYR A 142 5.54 -6.48 3.85
N ALA A 143 5.66 -5.52 2.92
CA ALA A 143 5.00 -5.61 1.62
C ALA A 143 5.61 -6.76 0.80
N THR A 144 4.93 -7.90 0.77
CA THR A 144 5.38 -9.14 0.10
C THR A 144 5.84 -8.93 -1.36
N PRO A 145 5.20 -8.07 -2.18
CA PRO A 145 5.65 -7.86 -3.56
C PRO A 145 7.08 -7.33 -3.71
N LEU A 146 7.65 -6.68 -2.68
CA LEU A 146 9.04 -6.22 -2.72
C LEU A 146 10.02 -7.40 -2.80
N GLN A 147 9.71 -8.52 -2.14
CA GLN A 147 10.50 -9.74 -2.25
C GLN A 147 10.49 -10.29 -3.69
N THR A 148 9.37 -10.13 -4.40
CA THR A 148 9.28 -10.50 -5.83
C THR A 148 10.19 -9.61 -6.69
N LEU A 149 10.17 -8.29 -6.47
CA LEU A 149 11.09 -7.36 -7.17
C LEU A 149 12.55 -7.67 -6.86
N PHE A 150 12.87 -8.02 -5.61
CA PHE A 150 14.21 -8.45 -5.24
C PHE A 150 14.61 -9.72 -6.01
N ALA A 151 13.78 -10.76 -5.99
CA ALA A 151 14.06 -12.01 -6.70
C ALA A 151 14.23 -11.79 -8.21
N MET A 152 13.37 -10.98 -8.84
CA MET A 152 13.51 -10.60 -10.25
C MET A 152 14.89 -10.00 -10.55
N SER A 153 15.43 -9.18 -9.65
CA SER A 153 16.75 -8.56 -9.83
C SER A 153 17.92 -9.53 -9.69
N GLN A 154 17.71 -10.67 -9.01
CA GLN A 154 18.71 -11.73 -8.89
C GLN A 154 18.67 -12.71 -10.08
N HIS A 155 17.58 -12.72 -10.84
CA HIS A 155 17.42 -13.60 -11.99
C HIS A 155 17.87 -12.90 -13.27
N GLY A 156 19.13 -13.12 -13.69
CA GLY A 156 19.73 -12.45 -14.85
C GLY A 156 18.92 -12.55 -16.16
N GLN A 157 18.11 -13.59 -16.35
CA GLN A 157 17.21 -13.73 -17.51
C GLN A 157 16.06 -12.72 -17.55
N ALA A 158 15.68 -12.17 -16.38
CA ALA A 158 14.64 -11.14 -16.29
C ALA A 158 15.13 -9.78 -16.82
N GLY A 159 16.44 -9.58 -16.97
CA GLY A 159 17.00 -8.30 -17.42
C GLY A 159 16.66 -7.13 -16.49
N PHE A 160 16.50 -7.42 -15.18
CA PHE A 160 15.99 -6.47 -14.20
C PHE A 160 17.12 -5.99 -13.29
N SER A 161 17.60 -4.77 -13.51
CA SER A 161 18.75 -4.23 -12.76
C SER A 161 18.38 -3.79 -11.33
N ARG A 162 19.40 -3.42 -10.54
CA ARG A 162 19.18 -2.85 -9.20
C ARG A 162 18.51 -1.48 -9.29
N GLU A 163 18.84 -0.72 -10.32
CA GLU A 163 18.26 0.59 -10.63
C GLU A 163 16.79 0.43 -11.01
N ASP A 164 16.47 -0.52 -11.91
CA ASP A 164 15.09 -0.85 -12.28
C ASP A 164 14.29 -1.29 -11.05
N ARG A 165 14.89 -2.12 -10.18
CA ARG A 165 14.27 -2.55 -8.93
C ARG A 165 13.86 -1.36 -8.06
N LEU A 166 14.76 -0.40 -7.85
CA LEU A 166 14.47 0.79 -7.05
C LEU A 166 13.36 1.64 -7.69
N GLU A 167 13.38 1.82 -9.01
CA GLU A 167 12.33 2.54 -9.72
C GLU A 167 10.97 1.84 -9.60
N GLN A 168 10.91 0.52 -9.78
CA GLN A 168 9.67 -0.25 -9.63
C GLN A 168 9.19 -0.29 -8.17
N ALA A 169 10.07 -0.32 -7.19
CA ALA A 169 9.68 -0.29 -5.77
C ALA A 169 9.01 1.04 -5.41
N LYS A 170 9.57 2.16 -5.89
CA LYS A 170 8.97 3.49 -5.73
C LYS A 170 7.63 3.59 -6.46
N LEU A 171 7.56 3.08 -7.69
CA LEU A 171 6.32 3.08 -8.46
C LEU A 171 5.25 2.22 -7.79
N PHE A 172 5.61 1.03 -7.28
CA PHE A 172 4.71 0.14 -6.55
C PHE A 172 4.13 0.84 -5.31
N CYS A 173 4.98 1.51 -4.52
CA CYS A 173 4.55 2.29 -3.38
C CYS A 173 3.52 3.36 -3.78
N ARG A 174 3.87 4.19 -4.76
CA ARG A 174 3.00 5.27 -5.24
C ARG A 174 1.66 4.74 -5.77
N THR A 175 1.70 3.71 -6.61
CA THR A 175 0.47 3.12 -7.16
C THR A 175 -0.41 2.54 -6.04
N LEU A 176 0.19 1.93 -5.01
CA LEU A 176 -0.59 1.42 -3.88
C LEU A 176 -1.19 2.55 -3.03
N GLU A 177 -0.46 3.64 -2.81
CA GLU A 177 -0.99 4.85 -2.16
C GLU A 177 -2.20 5.40 -2.92
N ASP A 178 -2.10 5.51 -4.24
CA ASP A 178 -3.21 5.96 -5.11
C ASP A 178 -4.42 5.03 -4.99
N ILE A 179 -4.22 3.70 -5.05
CA ILE A 179 -5.29 2.70 -4.86
C ILE A 179 -5.96 2.83 -3.49
N LEU A 180 -5.17 3.05 -2.43
CA LEU A 180 -5.68 3.17 -1.06
C LEU A 180 -6.43 4.50 -0.84
N ALA A 181 -6.02 5.59 -1.49
CA ALA A 181 -6.71 6.88 -1.43
C ALA A 181 -8.15 6.78 -1.96
N ASP A 182 -8.39 5.96 -2.98
CA ASP A 182 -9.73 5.68 -3.52
C ASP A 182 -10.53 4.67 -2.67
N ALA A 183 -9.93 4.09 -1.63
CA ALA A 183 -10.52 3.08 -0.76
C ALA A 183 -10.46 3.49 0.73
N PRO A 184 -11.26 4.47 1.19
CA PRO A 184 -11.10 5.09 2.51
C PRO A 184 -11.27 4.10 3.68
N ALA A 185 -12.09 3.06 3.53
CA ALA A 185 -12.23 2.00 4.53
C ALA A 185 -10.93 1.19 4.72
N SER A 186 -10.16 1.00 3.64
CA SER A 186 -8.85 0.36 3.69
C SER A 186 -7.79 1.32 4.21
N GLN A 187 -7.78 2.57 3.71
CA GLN A 187 -6.82 3.60 4.07
C GLN A 187 -6.77 3.85 5.59
N ASN A 188 -7.93 3.85 6.26
CA ASN A 188 -7.98 4.09 7.71
C ASN A 188 -7.48 2.91 8.56
N ASN A 189 -7.34 1.72 7.97
CA ASN A 189 -6.97 0.49 8.66
C ASN A 189 -5.53 0.05 8.38
N CYS A 190 -4.80 0.72 7.49
CA CYS A 190 -3.39 0.43 7.24
C CYS A 190 -2.55 1.70 7.11
N ARG A 191 -1.26 1.59 7.41
CA ARG A 191 -0.25 2.63 7.20
C ARG A 191 0.92 2.05 6.43
N LEU A 192 1.35 2.74 5.37
CA LEU A 192 2.59 2.41 4.68
C LEU A 192 3.76 3.13 5.37
N ILE A 193 4.82 2.40 5.68
CA ILE A 193 6.07 2.93 6.25
C ILE A 193 7.16 2.71 5.22
N VAL A 194 7.44 3.77 4.45
CA VAL A 194 8.41 3.74 3.35
C VAL A 194 9.74 4.24 3.86
N TYR A 195 10.78 3.42 3.72
CA TYR A 195 12.11 3.78 4.17
C TYR A 195 13.18 3.25 3.21
N GLN A 196 14.34 3.89 3.28
CA GLN A 196 15.54 3.43 2.60
C GLN A 196 16.68 3.43 3.61
N GLU A 197 17.26 2.26 3.86
CA GLU A 197 18.41 2.17 4.74
C GLU A 197 19.55 3.01 4.17
N PRO A 198 20.15 3.93 4.95
CA PRO A 198 21.25 4.73 4.45
C PRO A 198 22.48 3.84 4.21
N ALA A 199 23.34 4.27 3.27
CA ALA A 199 24.61 3.60 3.04
C ALA A 199 25.45 3.51 4.34
N GLU A 200 26.34 2.51 4.42
CA GLU A 200 27.13 2.16 5.61
C GLU A 200 27.63 3.37 6.41
N GLY A 201 27.41 3.34 7.73
CA GLY A 201 27.86 4.37 8.68
C GLY A 201 26.74 5.17 9.35
N SER A 202 25.47 4.94 8.98
CA SER A 202 24.32 5.51 9.71
C SER A 202 23.80 4.56 10.80
N SER A 203 23.36 5.12 11.93
CA SER A 203 22.65 4.38 12.97
C SER A 203 21.16 4.27 12.64
N PHE A 204 20.81 3.73 11.48
CA PHE A 204 19.41 3.46 11.16
C PHE A 204 18.87 2.38 12.10
N SER A 205 17.69 2.62 12.67
CA SER A 205 16.97 1.65 13.47
C SER A 205 15.53 1.62 12.99
N LEU A 206 15.14 0.45 12.49
CA LEU A 206 13.80 0.21 11.99
C LEU A 206 12.76 0.35 13.12
N SER A 207 13.09 -0.11 14.33
CA SER A 207 12.19 0.03 15.48
C SER A 207 11.91 1.50 15.79
N GLN A 208 12.92 2.38 15.71
CA GLN A 208 12.77 3.82 15.92
C GLN A 208 11.90 4.47 14.84
N GLU A 209 12.08 4.08 13.57
CA GLU A 209 11.24 4.57 12.46
C GLU A 209 9.77 4.22 12.69
N ILE A 210 9.48 2.98 13.06
CA ILE A 210 8.10 2.53 13.34
C ILE A 210 7.52 3.27 14.56
N ILE A 211 8.30 3.43 15.64
CA ILE A 211 7.87 4.18 16.83
C ILE A 211 7.52 5.63 16.48
N GLN A 212 8.29 6.28 15.60
CA GLN A 212 7.98 7.65 15.14
C GLN A 212 6.64 7.71 14.41
N HIS A 213 6.37 6.75 13.52
CA HIS A 213 5.08 6.63 12.85
C HIS A 213 3.92 6.42 13.83
N LEU A 214 4.06 5.50 14.79
CA LEU A 214 3.04 5.28 15.82
C LEU A 214 2.74 6.55 16.64
N ARG A 215 3.78 7.29 17.03
CA ARG A 215 3.66 8.56 17.76
C ARG A 215 3.00 9.65 16.91
N GLN A 216 3.25 9.68 15.61
CA GLN A 216 2.63 10.63 14.69
C GLN A 216 1.12 10.35 14.57
N GLU A 217 0.73 9.09 14.41
CA GLU A 217 -0.67 8.71 14.25
C GLU A 217 -1.51 9.01 15.50
N GLU A 218 -0.95 8.81 16.68
CA GLU A 218 -1.60 9.17 17.94
C GLU A 218 -1.93 10.68 18.00
N ARG A 219 -1.03 11.52 17.48
CA ARG A 219 -1.22 12.98 17.42
C ARG A 219 -2.29 13.37 16.40
N GLU A 220 -2.27 12.78 15.20
CA GLU A 220 -3.22 13.07 14.13
C GLU A 220 -4.68 12.80 14.57
N VAL A 221 -4.91 11.71 15.30
CA VAL A 221 -6.25 11.36 15.81
C VAL A 221 -6.67 12.26 16.97
N THR A 222 -5.74 12.62 17.86
CA THR A 222 -6.04 13.54 18.99
C THR A 222 -6.46 14.93 18.49
N VAL A 223 -5.84 15.44 17.42
CA VAL A 223 -6.20 16.73 16.82
C VAL A 223 -7.51 16.66 16.05
N GLY A 224 -7.78 15.55 15.34
CA GLY A 224 -9.05 15.33 14.63
C GLY A 224 -10.26 15.23 15.57
N SER A 225 -10.11 14.59 16.74
CA SER A 225 -11.20 14.45 17.71
C SER A 225 -11.59 15.76 18.41
N ALA A 226 -10.73 16.77 18.43
CA ALA A 226 -11.03 18.08 19.01
C ALA A 226 -11.83 18.99 18.06
N GLY A 227 -11.93 18.65 16.77
CA GLY A 227 -12.46 19.52 15.72
C GLY A 227 -13.83 19.16 15.15
N THR A 228 -14.50 18.09 15.58
CA THR A 228 -15.73 17.62 14.92
C THR A 228 -16.86 17.37 15.91
N SER A 229 -17.48 18.46 16.36
CA SER A 229 -18.79 18.44 17.01
C SER A 229 -19.72 19.45 16.34
N VAL A 230 -20.03 19.22 15.06
CA VAL A 230 -21.21 19.77 14.39
C VAL A 230 -21.67 18.73 13.37
N VAL A 231 -22.82 18.12 13.64
CA VAL A 231 -23.54 17.28 12.68
C VAL A 231 -24.41 18.20 11.82
N PRO A 232 -24.33 18.16 10.49
CA PRO A 232 -25.45 18.54 9.65
C PRO A 232 -26.11 17.29 9.08
N ASN A 233 -27.40 17.16 9.39
CA ASN A 233 -28.34 16.33 8.63
C ASN A 233 -28.25 16.69 7.14
N PHE A 234 -27.94 15.72 6.28
CA PHE A 234 -28.31 15.81 4.87
C PHE A 234 -29.18 14.63 4.45
N SER A 235 -30.45 14.99 4.30
CA SER A 235 -31.55 14.29 3.69
C SER A 235 -31.21 13.84 2.26
N ARG A 236 -31.74 12.65 1.92
CA ARG A 236 -31.92 12.07 0.58
C ARG A 236 -31.73 13.02 -0.60
N LEU A 237 -30.90 12.60 -1.57
CA LEU A 237 -31.21 12.65 -2.99
C LEU A 237 -30.34 11.60 -3.71
N SER A 238 -31.00 10.50 -4.06
CA SER A 238 -30.52 9.50 -5.02
C SER A 238 -30.74 10.07 -6.41
N GLN A 239 -29.68 10.12 -7.23
CA GLN A 239 -29.76 10.20 -8.69
C GLN A 239 -28.44 9.68 -9.26
N GLU A 240 -28.50 8.50 -9.87
CA GLU A 240 -27.44 7.93 -10.71
C GLU A 240 -27.29 8.75 -12.01
N PRO A 241 -26.08 8.90 -12.57
CA PRO A 241 -25.92 9.51 -13.88
C PRO A 241 -26.22 8.49 -15.00
N GLU A 242 -27.22 8.79 -15.82
CA GLU A 242 -27.52 8.10 -17.07
C GLU A 242 -26.48 8.45 -18.16
N LEU A 243 -25.78 7.44 -18.69
CA LEU A 243 -24.95 7.57 -19.89
C LEU A 243 -25.81 7.29 -21.13
N LEU A 244 -26.10 8.33 -21.92
CA LEU A 244 -26.70 8.21 -23.24
C LEU A 244 -25.63 7.82 -24.28
N ILE A 245 -25.59 6.52 -24.62
CA ILE A 245 -24.89 6.03 -25.82
C ILE A 245 -25.94 5.82 -26.92
N SER A 246 -25.84 6.63 -27.96
CA SER A 246 -26.65 6.53 -29.18
C SER A 246 -26.16 5.38 -30.08
N GLY A 247 -27.00 4.36 -30.29
CA GLY A 247 -27.08 3.65 -31.57
C GLY A 247 -26.81 2.13 -31.59
N MET A 248 -27.84 1.33 -31.27
CA MET A 248 -28.24 0.00 -31.82
C MET A 248 -27.27 -1.19 -31.62
N GLU A 249 -27.65 -2.42 -31.21
CA GLU A 249 -28.93 -3.14 -31.13
C GLU A 249 -28.78 -4.36 -30.16
N GLN A 250 -29.67 -4.47 -29.17
CA GLN A 250 -30.02 -5.60 -28.27
C GLN A 250 -28.95 -6.47 -27.52
N PRO A 251 -29.18 -6.79 -26.23
CA PRO A 251 -28.18 -7.35 -25.33
C PRO A 251 -28.06 -8.88 -25.38
N LEU A 252 -26.83 -9.40 -25.37
CA LEU A 252 -26.51 -10.76 -24.93
C LEU A 252 -26.09 -10.71 -23.45
N PRO A 253 -26.58 -11.59 -22.57
CA PRO A 253 -26.19 -11.58 -21.16
C PRO A 253 -24.74 -12.03 -21.03
N LEU A 254 -23.87 -11.10 -20.62
CA LEU A 254 -22.54 -11.45 -20.13
C LEU A 254 -22.73 -12.18 -18.81
N ARG A 255 -22.33 -13.46 -18.79
CA ARG A 255 -22.19 -14.26 -17.57
C ARG A 255 -21.58 -13.39 -16.48
N THR A 256 -22.28 -13.31 -15.36
CA THR A 256 -21.67 -12.98 -14.08
C THR A 256 -20.73 -14.13 -13.72
N ASP A 257 -19.49 -14.06 -14.19
CA ASP A 257 -18.43 -14.85 -13.58
C ASP A 257 -18.13 -14.20 -12.23
N VAL A 258 -18.86 -14.70 -11.24
CA VAL A 258 -18.58 -14.53 -9.82
C VAL A 258 -17.35 -15.37 -9.50
N PHE A 259 -16.28 -14.73 -9.04
CA PHE A 259 -15.17 -15.37 -8.33
C PHE A 259 -14.90 -14.63 -7.03
#